data_AF-A0A9C8I776-F1
#
_entry.id   AF-A0A9C8I776-F1
#
_cell.length_a   1.000
_cell.length_b   1.000
_cell.length_c   1.000
_cell.angle_alpha   90.00
_cell.angle_beta   90.00
_cell.angle_gamma   90.00
#
_symmetry.space_group_name_H-M   'P 1'
#
loop_
_entity.id
_entity.type
_entity.pdbx_description
1 polymer ?
#
loop_
_entity_poly.entity_id
_entity_poly.type
_entity_poly.pdbx_seq_one_letter_code
_entity_poly.pdbx_strand_id
1 'polypeptide(L)'
;DIAYEVGKEIARRGAVLVCGGLGGSMEAACRGAKDKGGLTIGIIPVYEKNSANQWVDIVIPTGLGHARNNLVAAAGDGVIGIGGGWGTLSEIAIAVKMKKPVAVIGDWEISTPLGVTDVMKRAKNAEEAVSIAMGEMID
;
A
#
# COMPACT_ATOMS: atom_id res chain seq x y z
N ASP A 1 6.07 1.81 14.29
CA ASP A 1 6.37 1.87 12.85
C ASP A 1 5.12 2.42 12.15
N ILE A 2 5.28 3.40 11.26
CA ILE A 2 4.14 4.00 10.54
C ILE A 2 3.40 2.98 9.66
N ALA A 3 4.12 2.01 9.08
CA ALA A 3 3.52 0.98 8.25
C ALA A 3 2.56 0.09 9.06
N TYR A 4 2.94 -0.25 10.28
CA TYR A 4 2.11 -1.01 11.21
C TYR A 4 0.83 -0.26 11.58
N GLU A 5 0.92 1.03 11.92
CA GLU A 5 -0.28 1.82 12.26
C GLU A 5 -1.21 2.00 11.05
N VAL A 6 -0.67 2.15 9.84
CA VAL A 6 -1.48 2.18 8.60
C VAL A 6 -2.24 0.87 8.43
N GLY A 7 -1.57 -0.28 8.56
CA GLY A 7 -2.24 -1.57 8.41
C GLY A 7 -3.34 -1.80 9.45
N LYS A 8 -3.08 -1.41 10.69
CA LYS A 8 -4.04 -1.44 11.80
C LYS A 8 -5.25 -0.56 11.53
N GLU A 9 -5.05 0.63 10.97
CA GLU A 9 -6.12 1.55 10.63
C GLU A 9 -6.96 1.07 9.45
N ILE A 10 -6.36 0.49 8.40
CA ILE A 10 -7.07 -0.15 7.29
C ILE A 10 -8.05 -1.21 7.85
N ALA A 11 -7.56 -2.10 8.71
CA ALA A 11 -8.37 -3.15 9.32
C ALA A 11 -9.45 -2.59 10.25
N ARG A 12 -9.15 -1.53 11.04
CA ARG A 12 -10.14 -0.86 11.90
C ARG A 12 -11.34 -0.34 11.11
N ARG A 13 -11.13 0.09 9.87
CA ARG A 13 -12.17 0.57 8.96
C ARG A 13 -12.86 -0.54 8.16
N GLY A 14 -12.55 -1.82 8.45
CA GLY A 14 -13.16 -2.97 7.78
C GLY A 14 -12.67 -3.19 6.34
N ALA A 15 -11.59 -2.52 5.93
CA ALA A 15 -11.01 -2.69 4.60
C ALA A 15 -10.02 -3.86 4.56
N VAL A 16 -9.77 -4.36 3.34
CA VAL A 16 -8.78 -5.41 3.07
C VAL A 16 -7.43 -4.77 2.75
N LEU A 17 -6.35 -5.28 3.34
CA LEU A 17 -5.00 -4.83 3.02
C LEU A 17 -4.44 -5.67 1.87
N VAL A 18 -4.06 -5.02 0.76
CA VAL A 18 -3.35 -5.65 -0.36
C VAL A 18 -1.95 -5.08 -0.48
N CYS A 19 -0.92 -5.92 -0.57
CA CYS A 19 0.47 -5.49 -0.73
C CYS A 19 1.32 -6.48 -1.55
N GLY A 20 2.60 -6.17 -1.74
CA GLY A 20 3.57 -7.07 -2.40
C GLY A 20 3.99 -8.30 -1.58
N GLY A 21 3.53 -8.42 -0.33
CA GLY A 21 3.58 -9.65 0.48
C GLY A 21 4.95 -10.09 0.99
N LEU A 22 6.03 -9.35 0.74
CA LEU A 22 7.38 -9.66 1.26
C LEU A 22 7.65 -8.95 2.61
N GLY A 23 8.91 -8.81 3.01
CA GLY A 23 9.34 -8.16 4.26
C GLY A 23 9.22 -6.63 4.29
N GLY A 24 9.74 -6.01 5.35
CA GLY A 24 9.84 -4.56 5.49
C GLY A 24 8.51 -3.89 5.81
N SER A 25 8.20 -2.77 5.16
CA SER A 25 6.95 -2.02 5.40
C SER A 25 5.69 -2.86 5.15
N MET A 26 5.73 -3.75 4.15
CA MET A 26 4.61 -4.65 3.84
C MET A 26 4.35 -5.64 4.98
N GLU A 27 5.41 -6.20 5.58
CA GLU A 27 5.29 -7.10 6.73
C GLU A 27 4.73 -6.38 7.95
N ALA A 28 5.25 -5.18 8.24
CA ALA A 28 4.76 -4.35 9.33
C ALA A 28 3.27 -3.99 9.15
N ALA A 29 2.86 -3.61 7.94
CA ALA A 29 1.47 -3.28 7.62
C ALA A 29 0.55 -4.51 7.71
N CYS A 30 0.96 -5.66 7.16
CA CYS A 30 0.20 -6.91 7.33
C CYS A 30 0.02 -7.25 8.81
N ARG A 31 1.09 -7.17 9.62
CA ARG A 31 1.00 -7.41 11.06
C ARG A 31 0.00 -6.47 11.75
N GLY A 32 0.04 -5.17 11.43
CA GLY A 32 -0.90 -4.20 11.97
C GLY A 32 -2.36 -4.53 11.64
N ALA A 33 -2.64 -4.92 10.39
CA ALA A 33 -3.96 -5.35 9.97
C ALA A 33 -4.41 -6.61 10.72
N LYS A 34 -3.52 -7.62 10.84
CA LYS A 34 -3.80 -8.87 11.57
C LYS A 34 -4.13 -8.64 13.05
N ASP A 35 -3.43 -7.73 13.72
CA ASP A 35 -3.68 -7.37 15.13
C ASP A 35 -5.06 -6.72 15.36
N LYS A 36 -5.76 -6.32 14.29
CA LYS A 36 -7.16 -5.86 14.31
C LYS A 36 -8.13 -6.81 13.62
N GLY A 37 -7.71 -8.04 13.33
CA GLY A 37 -8.55 -9.04 12.68
C GLY A 37 -8.83 -8.76 11.20
N GLY A 38 -8.07 -7.87 10.57
CA GLY A 38 -8.21 -7.57 9.14
C GLY A 38 -7.68 -8.70 8.25
N LEU A 39 -8.19 -8.72 7.01
CA LEU A 39 -7.74 -9.64 5.96
C LEU A 39 -6.54 -9.05 5.21
N THR A 40 -5.51 -9.86 4.99
CA THR A 40 -4.30 -9.46 4.25
C THR A 40 -4.10 -10.30 2.98
N ILE A 41 -3.79 -9.64 1.87
CA ILE A 41 -3.50 -10.27 0.58
C ILE A 41 -2.10 -9.85 0.12
N GLY A 42 -1.25 -10.84 -0.15
CA GLY A 42 0.11 -10.64 -0.66
C GLY A 42 0.24 -11.11 -2.09
N ILE A 43 0.49 -10.18 -3.02
CA ILE A 43 0.77 -10.47 -4.42
C ILE A 43 2.28 -10.48 -4.62
N ILE A 44 2.89 -11.66 -4.58
CA ILE A 44 4.35 -11.81 -4.51
C ILE A 44 4.98 -11.98 -5.91
N PRO A 45 6.25 -11.56 -6.11
CA PRO A 45 6.89 -11.55 -7.43
C PRO A 45 7.41 -12.93 -7.90
N VAL A 46 7.41 -13.93 -7.02
CA VAL A 46 7.96 -15.29 -7.24
C VAL A 46 6.84 -16.34 -7.29
N TYR A 47 7.18 -17.57 -7.68
CA TYR A 47 6.24 -18.70 -7.71
C TYR A 47 6.13 -19.41 -6.35
N GLU A 48 7.17 -19.35 -5.52
CA GLU A 48 7.17 -19.96 -4.18
C GLU A 48 6.26 -19.20 -3.20
N LYS A 49 5.07 -19.76 -2.93
CA LYS A 49 4.09 -19.20 -2.00
C LYS A 49 4.67 -18.90 -0.60
N ASN A 50 5.60 -19.73 -0.14
CA ASN A 50 6.22 -19.62 1.19
C ASN A 50 7.21 -18.43 1.31
N SER A 51 7.48 -17.71 0.22
CA SER A 51 8.27 -16.48 0.26
C SER A 51 7.49 -15.27 0.81
N ALA A 52 6.17 -15.38 0.94
CA ALA A 52 5.37 -14.33 1.57
C ALA A 52 5.68 -14.22 3.08
N ASN A 53 5.51 -13.02 3.64
CA ASN A 53 5.62 -12.83 5.08
C ASN A 53 4.50 -13.57 5.82
N GLN A 54 4.76 -13.93 7.08
CA GLN A 54 3.88 -14.78 7.90
C GLN A 54 2.50 -14.16 8.21
N TRP A 55 2.33 -12.86 7.98
CA TRP A 55 1.09 -12.13 8.28
C TRP A 55 0.16 -12.02 7.08
N VAL A 56 0.50 -12.64 5.95
CA VAL A 56 -0.37 -12.71 4.75
C VAL A 56 -1.33 -13.89 4.85
N ASP A 57 -2.64 -13.63 4.76
CA ASP A 57 -3.67 -14.67 4.75
C ASP A 57 -3.82 -15.33 3.38
N ILE A 58 -3.88 -14.50 2.32
CA ILE A 58 -4.04 -14.96 0.94
C ILE A 58 -2.80 -14.57 0.14
N VAL A 59 -2.04 -15.58 -0.28
CA VAL A 59 -0.85 -15.38 -1.11
C VAL A 59 -1.18 -15.66 -2.57
N ILE A 60 -0.86 -14.71 -3.45
CA ILE A 60 -0.95 -14.82 -4.92
C ILE A 60 0.48 -14.84 -5.48
N PRO A 61 1.08 -16.03 -5.74
CA PRO A 61 2.42 -16.15 -6.30
C PRO A 61 2.40 -15.95 -7.82
N THR A 62 2.87 -14.79 -8.28
CA THR A 62 2.70 -14.39 -9.69
C THR A 62 3.84 -14.82 -10.61
N GLY A 63 5.06 -14.93 -10.10
CA GLY A 63 6.26 -15.11 -10.93
C GLY A 63 6.55 -13.94 -11.90
N LEU A 64 5.87 -12.79 -11.74
CA LEU A 64 5.94 -11.66 -12.66
C LEU A 64 7.07 -10.67 -12.34
N GLY A 65 7.91 -10.94 -11.35
CA GLY A 65 8.95 -10.00 -10.92
C GLY A 65 8.35 -8.63 -10.59
N HIS A 66 8.91 -7.54 -11.13
CA HIS A 66 8.38 -6.19 -10.94
C HIS A 66 7.06 -5.90 -11.69
N ALA A 67 6.70 -6.68 -12.70
CA ALA A 67 5.44 -6.44 -13.42
C ALA A 67 4.21 -6.62 -12.51
N ARG A 68 4.33 -7.41 -11.44
CA ARG A 68 3.29 -7.57 -10.39
C ARG A 68 2.87 -6.26 -9.72
N ASN A 69 3.71 -5.23 -9.76
CA ASN A 69 3.39 -3.91 -9.19
C ASN A 69 2.09 -3.36 -9.77
N ASN A 70 1.81 -3.66 -11.04
CA ASN A 70 0.52 -3.31 -11.67
C ASN A 70 -0.66 -3.99 -11.00
N LEU A 71 -0.51 -5.25 -10.59
CA LEU A 71 -1.57 -6.01 -9.93
C LEU A 71 -1.84 -5.48 -8.52
N VAL A 72 -0.79 -5.12 -7.76
CA VAL A 72 -0.95 -4.53 -6.42
C VAL A 72 -1.67 -3.19 -6.49
N ALA A 73 -1.22 -2.28 -7.36
CA ALA A 73 -1.89 -1.00 -7.56
C ALA A 73 -3.32 -1.17 -8.11
N ALA A 74 -3.55 -2.14 -9.00
CA ALA A 74 -4.87 -2.42 -9.57
C ALA A 74 -5.85 -3.05 -8.57
N ALA A 75 -5.38 -3.82 -7.58
CA ALA A 75 -6.23 -4.55 -6.65
C ALA A 75 -6.82 -3.69 -5.53
N GLY A 76 -6.15 -2.62 -5.08
CA GLY A 76 -6.68 -1.74 -4.03
C GLY A 76 -7.59 -0.64 -4.56
N ASP A 77 -8.66 -0.27 -3.86
CA ASP A 77 -9.53 0.85 -4.25
C ASP A 77 -8.82 2.22 -4.13
N GLY A 78 -7.85 2.31 -3.22
CA GLY A 78 -6.88 3.40 -3.11
C GLY A 78 -5.50 2.88 -2.72
N VAL A 79 -4.48 3.73 -2.83
CA VAL A 79 -3.08 3.35 -2.62
C VAL A 79 -2.42 4.24 -1.57
N ILE A 80 -1.69 3.61 -0.65
CA ILE A 80 -0.88 4.30 0.36
C ILE A 80 0.59 3.98 0.11
N GLY A 81 1.34 4.98 -0.35
CA GLY A 81 2.80 4.91 -0.44
C GLY A 81 3.44 5.17 0.93
N ILE A 82 4.03 4.12 1.51
CA ILE A 82 4.71 4.21 2.82
C ILE A 82 6.22 4.18 2.60
N GLY A 83 6.89 5.25 3.02
CA GLY A 83 8.32 5.42 2.75
C GLY A 83 8.64 5.62 1.27
N GLY A 84 9.91 5.43 0.91
CA GLY A 84 10.42 5.69 -0.44
C GLY A 84 11.04 4.48 -1.13
N GLY A 85 11.32 4.63 -2.42
CA GLY A 85 12.00 3.63 -3.24
C GLY A 85 11.39 3.50 -4.64
N TRP A 86 12.16 2.96 -5.58
CA TRP A 86 11.73 2.82 -6.99
C TRP A 86 10.49 1.93 -7.15
N GLY A 87 10.38 0.87 -6.34
CA GLY A 87 9.18 0.01 -6.32
C GLY A 87 7.93 0.79 -5.92
N THR A 88 7.98 1.48 -4.78
CA THR A 88 6.88 2.33 -4.28
C THR A 88 6.50 3.42 -5.28
N LEU A 89 7.48 4.09 -5.88
CA LEU A 89 7.24 5.11 -6.92
C LEU A 89 6.47 4.54 -8.12
N SER A 90 6.87 3.36 -8.59
CA SER A 90 6.21 2.73 -9.73
C SER A 90 4.75 2.41 -9.43
N GLU A 91 4.43 1.92 -8.23
CA GLU A 91 3.06 1.61 -7.81
C GLU A 91 2.21 2.88 -7.67
N ILE A 92 2.78 3.95 -7.10
CA ILE A 92 2.15 5.28 -7.05
C ILE A 92 1.82 5.77 -8.47
N ALA A 93 2.79 5.73 -9.39
CA ALA A 93 2.58 6.19 -10.77
C ALA A 93 1.49 5.38 -11.49
N ILE A 94 1.44 4.06 -11.28
CA ILE A 94 0.40 3.18 -11.82
C ILE A 94 -0.97 3.55 -11.24
N ALA A 95 -1.06 3.75 -9.92
CA ALA A 95 -2.31 4.13 -9.24
C ALA A 95 -2.86 5.47 -9.74
N VAL A 96 -1.99 6.47 -9.90
CA VAL A 96 -2.35 7.77 -10.47
C VAL A 96 -2.86 7.61 -11.91
N LYS A 97 -2.20 6.80 -12.74
CA LYS A 97 -2.67 6.50 -14.10
C LYS A 97 -4.04 5.82 -14.12
N MET A 98 -4.34 5.02 -13.10
CA MET A 98 -5.65 4.39 -12.89
C MET A 98 -6.69 5.31 -12.23
N LYS A 99 -6.34 6.57 -11.94
CA LYS A 99 -7.20 7.57 -11.27
C LYS A 99 -7.68 7.14 -9.89
N LYS A 100 -6.84 6.40 -9.15
CA LYS A 100 -7.14 6.00 -7.78
C LYS A 100 -6.68 7.07 -6.79
N PRO A 101 -7.34 7.23 -5.64
CA PRO A 101 -6.84 8.08 -4.56
C PRO A 101 -5.47 7.58 -4.09
N VAL A 102 -4.51 8.50 -3.96
CA VAL A 102 -3.16 8.18 -3.49
C VAL A 102 -2.77 9.02 -2.28
N ALA A 103 -2.47 8.33 -1.18
CA ALA A 103 -1.83 8.90 -0.01
C ALA A 103 -0.33 8.59 -0.03
N VAL A 104 0.49 9.55 0.41
CA VAL A 104 1.89 9.30 0.73
C VAL A 104 2.20 9.70 2.16
N ILE A 105 2.96 8.86 2.84
CA ILE A 105 3.31 9.07 4.25
C ILE A 105 4.76 8.68 4.54
N GLY A 106 5.42 9.49 5.37
CA GLY A 106 6.83 9.38 5.73
C GLY A 106 7.72 10.39 5.02
N ASP A 107 9.03 10.24 5.22
CA ASP A 107 10.06 11.25 4.92
C ASP A 107 10.46 11.33 3.44
N TRP A 108 9.60 10.87 2.53
CA TRP A 108 9.90 10.85 1.11
C TRP A 108 9.21 11.98 0.35
N GLU A 109 9.98 12.75 -0.43
CA GLU A 109 9.49 13.77 -1.33
C GLU A 109 9.58 13.28 -2.78
N ILE A 110 8.44 13.18 -3.45
CA ILE A 110 8.37 12.91 -4.89
C ILE A 110 8.11 14.25 -5.58
N SER A 111 9.12 14.77 -6.28
CA SER A 111 8.90 15.82 -7.26
C SER A 111 8.55 15.19 -8.59
N THR A 112 7.36 15.47 -9.11
CA THR A 112 7.03 15.14 -10.50
C THR A 112 7.20 16.39 -11.37
N PRO A 113 7.46 16.27 -12.68
CA PRO A 113 7.45 17.42 -13.60
C PRO A 113 6.10 18.18 -13.61
N LEU A 114 5.04 17.56 -13.10
CA LEU A 114 3.71 18.15 -12.95
C LEU A 114 3.50 18.78 -11.55
N GLY A 115 4.50 18.74 -10.66
CA GLY A 115 4.39 19.08 -9.24
C GLY A 115 3.85 17.92 -8.38
N VAL A 116 3.76 18.12 -7.06
CA VAL A 116 2.83 17.32 -6.24
C VAL A 116 1.43 17.77 -6.67
N THR A 117 0.89 17.07 -7.65
CA THR A 117 -0.43 17.37 -8.23
C THR A 117 -1.51 16.98 -7.22
N ASP A 118 -2.71 17.56 -7.36
CA ASP A 118 -3.90 17.24 -6.54
C ASP A 118 -4.23 15.74 -6.44
N VAL A 119 -3.62 14.91 -7.31
CA VAL A 119 -3.81 13.46 -7.39
C VAL A 119 -3.10 12.67 -6.28
N MET A 120 -2.13 13.27 -5.58
CA MET A 120 -1.41 12.64 -4.47
C MET A 120 -1.39 13.57 -3.27
N LYS A 121 -1.94 13.11 -2.14
CA LYS A 121 -1.98 13.89 -0.90
C LYS A 121 -1.00 13.35 0.12
N ARG A 122 -0.29 14.24 0.80
CA ARG A 122 0.62 13.89 1.89
C ARG A 122 -0.17 13.76 3.19
N ALA A 123 -0.05 12.62 3.86
CA ALA A 123 -0.62 12.38 5.18
C ALA A 123 0.40 12.64 6.28
N LYS A 124 -0.07 13.14 7.42
CA LYS A 124 0.72 13.38 8.65
C LYS A 124 0.72 12.16 9.57
N ASN A 125 -0.28 11.29 9.46
CA ASN A 125 -0.44 10.10 10.29
C ASN A 125 -1.21 8.99 9.54
N ALA A 126 -1.31 7.81 10.16
CA ALA A 126 -1.97 6.65 9.57
C ALA A 126 -3.47 6.87 9.28
N GLU A 127 -4.18 7.57 10.16
CA GLU A 127 -5.61 7.87 9.98
C GLU A 127 -5.85 8.72 8.73
N GLU A 128 -5.10 9.80 8.59
CA GLU A 128 -5.16 10.69 7.43
C GLU A 128 -4.78 9.94 6.14
N ALA A 129 -3.75 9.09 6.18
CA ALA A 129 -3.34 8.30 5.03
C ALA A 129 -4.45 7.36 4.54
N VAL A 130 -5.13 6.69 5.47
CA VAL A 130 -6.25 5.80 5.14
C VAL A 130 -7.47 6.58 4.67
N SER A 131 -7.80 7.72 5.30
CA SER A 131 -8.86 8.62 4.82
C SER A 131 -8.64 9.07 3.37
N ILE A 132 -7.42 9.51 3.03
CA ILE A 132 -7.07 9.90 1.65
C ILE A 132 -7.29 8.73 0.70
N ALA A 133 -6.77 7.55 1.03
CA ALA A 133 -6.88 6.36 0.17
C ALA A 133 -8.32 5.88 0.00
N MET A 134 -9.19 6.10 1.00
CA MET A 134 -10.62 5.82 0.90
C MET A 134 -11.41 6.88 0.13
N GLY A 135 -10.75 7.97 -0.31
CA GLY A 135 -11.41 9.06 -1.04
C GLY A 135 -12.27 9.96 -0.16
N GLU A 136 -12.05 9.95 1.16
CA GLU A 136 -12.76 10.81 2.09
C GLU A 136 -12.32 12.28 1.93
N MET A 137 -13.26 13.21 2.13
CA MET A 137 -12.89 14.63 2.26
C MET A 137 -12.17 14.82 3.60
N ILE A 138 -11.01 15.47 3.54
CA ILE A 138 -10.22 15.83 4.71
C ILE A 138 -10.22 17.34 4.75
N ASP A 139 -10.77 17.89 5.83
CA ASP A 139 -10.87 19.32 6.10
C ASP A 139 -9.50 19.96 6.38
#